data_AF-A0A7S3T832-F1
#
_entry.id   AF-A0A7S3T832-F1
#
_cell.length_a   1.000
_cell.length_b   1.000
_cell.length_c   1.000
_cell.angle_alpha   90.00
_cell.angle_beta   90.00
_cell.angle_gamma   90.00
#
_symmetry.space_group_name_H-M   'P 1'
#
loop_
_entity.id
_entity.type
_entity.pdbx_description
1 polymer ?
#
loop_
_entity_poly.entity_id
_entity_poly.type
_entity_poly.pdbx_seq_one_letter_code
_entity_poly.pdbx_strand_id
1 'polypeptide(L)'
;TDCLPGPGAYEAPASCLNELPGVKIGKAKVPGMLDEAIKATAKNPAPGSYDTNMLANGARTDQPVGNGKFNDREKISFLDDAIKAKEAIPAPGRYNASSSTLDSRATKMSRERIVDPNVDKFSAKKFPVWARPGTDTPGPAGYSVDDYTRK
;
A
#
# COMPACT_ATOMS: atom_id res chain seq x y z
N THR A 1 25.84 -66.39 -1.95
CA THR A 1 24.58 -66.55 -2.71
C THR A 1 24.49 -65.37 -3.65
N ASP A 2 25.09 -65.52 -4.82
CA ASP A 2 25.18 -64.46 -5.85
C ASP A 2 23.85 -64.33 -6.58
N CYS A 3 23.11 -63.27 -6.26
CA CYS A 3 21.91 -62.86 -6.96
C CYS A 3 22.24 -61.70 -7.91
N LEU A 4 22.99 -62.02 -8.98
CA LEU A 4 23.10 -61.12 -10.11
C LEU A 4 21.86 -61.29 -11.01
N PRO A 5 21.19 -60.21 -11.41
CA PRO A 5 20.02 -60.27 -12.27
C PRO A 5 20.39 -60.98 -13.58
N GLY A 6 19.59 -62.00 -13.95
CA GLY A 6 19.80 -62.75 -15.17
C GLY A 6 19.67 -61.88 -16.43
N PRO A 7 20.34 -62.25 -17.53
CA PRO A 7 20.27 -61.52 -18.79
C PRO A 7 18.81 -61.48 -19.28
N GLY A 8 18.15 -60.34 -19.10
CA GLY A 8 16.72 -60.15 -19.33
C GLY A 8 16.04 -59.29 -18.25
N ALA A 9 16.61 -59.19 -17.05
CA ALA A 9 16.07 -58.38 -15.96
C ALA A 9 16.38 -56.86 -16.07
N TYR A 10 16.95 -56.42 -17.20
CA TYR A 10 17.21 -55.00 -17.50
C TYR A 10 16.27 -54.43 -18.55
N GLU A 11 15.21 -55.14 -18.94
CA GLU A 11 14.19 -54.57 -19.81
C GLU A 11 13.51 -53.40 -19.08
N ALA A 12 13.76 -52.19 -19.56
CA ALA A 12 13.07 -51.01 -19.06
C ALA A 12 11.57 -51.24 -19.26
N PRO A 13 10.73 -51.04 -18.22
CA PRO A 13 9.29 -51.19 -18.38
C PRO A 13 8.84 -50.33 -19.56
N ALA A 14 8.03 -50.93 -20.44
CA ALA A 14 7.57 -50.30 -21.67
C ALA A 14 7.12 -48.87 -21.37
N SER A 15 7.88 -47.93 -21.93
CA SER A 15 7.86 -46.50 -21.67
C SER A 15 6.46 -45.94 -21.40
N CYS A 16 6.39 -45.00 -20.45
CA CYS A 16 5.29 -44.10 -20.07
C CYS A 16 4.52 -43.38 -21.20
N LEU A 17 4.82 -43.69 -22.46
CA LEU A 17 4.13 -43.22 -23.65
C LEU A 17 2.67 -43.72 -23.75
N ASN A 18 2.32 -44.83 -23.11
CA ASN A 18 0.97 -45.41 -23.14
C ASN A 18 0.07 -44.99 -21.96
N GLU A 19 0.63 -44.45 -20.88
CA GLU A 19 -0.13 -44.17 -19.65
C GLU A 19 -0.79 -42.78 -19.64
N LEU A 20 -0.31 -41.87 -20.48
CA LEU A 20 -0.89 -40.55 -20.62
C LEU A 20 -1.56 -40.43 -22.00
N PRO A 21 -2.90 -40.32 -22.09
CA PRO A 21 -3.55 -40.00 -23.35
C PRO A 21 -3.00 -38.67 -23.84
N GLY A 22 -2.25 -38.69 -24.94
CA GLY A 22 -1.65 -37.48 -25.51
C GLY A 22 -2.71 -36.39 -25.68
N VAL A 23 -2.48 -35.22 -25.10
CA VAL A 23 -3.38 -34.08 -25.21
C VAL A 23 -3.50 -33.72 -26.69
N LYS A 24 -4.67 -33.96 -27.28
CA LYS A 24 -4.96 -33.52 -28.64
C LYS A 24 -4.96 -31.99 -28.63
N ILE A 25 -3.98 -31.38 -29.28
CA ILE A 25 -3.98 -29.95 -29.57
C ILE A 25 -5.24 -29.69 -30.39
N GLY A 26 -6.22 -29.01 -29.78
CA GLY A 26 -7.48 -28.70 -30.43
C GLY A 26 -7.24 -27.94 -31.73
N LYS A 27 -8.02 -28.23 -32.77
CA LYS A 27 -8.02 -27.47 -34.03
C LYS A 27 -8.67 -26.09 -33.85
N ALA A 28 -8.25 -25.35 -32.84
CA ALA A 28 -8.70 -23.98 -32.63
C ALA A 28 -8.21 -23.16 -33.84
N LYS A 29 -9.14 -22.61 -34.61
CA LYS A 29 -8.81 -21.58 -35.60
C LYS A 29 -8.38 -20.34 -34.82
N VAL A 30 -7.08 -20.21 -34.62
CA VAL A 30 -6.50 -18.95 -34.15
C VAL A 30 -6.71 -17.95 -35.30
N PRO A 31 -7.36 -16.79 -35.05
CA PRO A 31 -7.50 -15.77 -36.09
C PRO A 31 -6.11 -15.40 -36.61
N GLY A 32 -5.97 -15.28 -37.92
CA GLY A 32 -4.70 -14.88 -38.51
C GLY A 32 -4.36 -13.44 -38.12
N MET A 33 -3.09 -13.05 -38.25
CA MET A 33 -2.67 -11.65 -38.02
C MET A 33 -3.51 -10.64 -38.83
N LEU A 34 -3.95 -11.06 -40.02
CA LEU A 34 -4.80 -10.28 -40.91
C LEU A 34 -6.22 -10.10 -40.35
N ASP A 35 -6.79 -11.15 -39.76
CA ASP A 35 -8.10 -11.10 -39.11
C ASP A 35 -8.07 -10.19 -37.88
N GLU A 36 -6.98 -10.24 -37.10
CA GLU A 36 -6.79 -9.35 -35.95
C GLU A 36 -6.65 -7.89 -36.40
N ALA A 37 -5.89 -7.63 -37.46
CA ALA A 37 -5.74 -6.28 -38.02
C ALA A 37 -7.07 -5.72 -38.54
N ILE A 38 -7.85 -6.51 -39.28
CA ILE A 38 -9.20 -6.12 -39.75
C ILE A 38 -10.12 -5.84 -38.55
N LYS A 39 -10.09 -6.69 -37.53
CA LYS A 39 -10.91 -6.50 -36.32
C LYS A 39 -10.51 -5.26 -35.53
N ALA A 40 -9.22 -4.94 -35.49
CA ALA A 40 -8.71 -3.74 -34.83
C ALA A 40 -9.11 -2.46 -35.57
N THR A 41 -9.03 -2.45 -36.89
CA THR A 41 -9.38 -1.27 -37.71
C THR A 41 -10.88 -1.08 -37.88
N ALA A 42 -11.69 -2.14 -37.79
CA ALA A 42 -13.15 -2.06 -37.92
C ALA A 42 -13.82 -1.12 -36.89
N LYS A 43 -13.18 -0.88 -35.73
CA LYS A 43 -13.69 0.03 -34.70
C LYS A 43 -13.14 1.45 -34.81
N ASN A 44 -12.20 1.69 -35.74
CA ASN A 44 -11.57 2.99 -35.88
C ASN A 44 -12.33 3.80 -36.94
N PRO A 45 -13.07 4.86 -36.56
CA PRO A 45 -13.80 5.66 -37.53
C PRO A 45 -12.82 6.37 -38.49
N ALA A 46 -13.32 6.74 -39.67
CA ALA A 46 -12.52 7.48 -40.63
C ALA A 46 -12.02 8.81 -40.04
N PRO A 47 -10.81 9.28 -40.41
CA PRO A 47 -10.33 10.59 -39.98
C PRO A 47 -11.33 11.67 -40.44
N GLY A 48 -11.82 12.47 -39.48
CA GLY A 48 -12.87 13.48 -39.72
C GLY A 48 -14.29 13.03 -39.34
N SER A 49 -14.52 11.76 -39.00
CA SER A 49 -15.80 11.26 -38.47
C SER A 49 -15.88 11.30 -36.93
N TYR A 50 -14.89 11.88 -36.26
CA TYR A 50 -14.91 12.06 -34.82
C TYR A 50 -15.88 13.19 -34.46
N ASP A 51 -16.99 12.85 -33.79
CA ASP A 51 -17.86 13.85 -33.18
C ASP A 51 -17.15 14.40 -31.93
N THR A 52 -16.88 15.71 -31.93
CA THR A 52 -16.28 16.40 -30.77
C THR A 52 -17.16 16.33 -29.52
N ASN A 53 -18.45 16.03 -29.70
CA ASN A 53 -19.41 15.85 -28.61
C ASN A 53 -19.54 14.39 -28.16
N MET A 54 -18.67 13.47 -28.59
CA MET A 54 -18.63 12.11 -28.07
C MET A 54 -17.37 11.87 -27.24
N LEU A 55 -17.57 11.30 -26.06
CA LEU A 55 -16.51 10.80 -25.20
C LEU A 55 -15.97 9.47 -25.72
N ALA A 56 -14.78 9.07 -25.26
CA ALA A 56 -14.13 7.82 -25.67
C ALA A 56 -14.96 6.55 -25.35
N ASN A 57 -15.90 6.63 -24.42
CA ASN A 57 -16.84 5.55 -24.08
C ASN A 57 -18.10 5.54 -24.97
N GLY A 58 -18.21 6.44 -25.95
CA GLY A 58 -19.37 6.59 -26.83
C GLY A 58 -20.53 7.39 -26.22
N ALA A 59 -20.41 7.88 -24.98
CA ALA A 59 -21.41 8.76 -24.39
C ALA A 59 -21.28 10.16 -24.97
N ARG A 60 -22.41 10.84 -25.20
CA ARG A 60 -22.35 12.22 -25.66
C ARG A 60 -22.05 13.17 -24.51
N THR A 61 -21.30 14.24 -24.77
CA THR A 61 -20.92 15.26 -23.79
C THR A 61 -22.13 16.12 -23.36
N ASP A 62 -23.16 16.21 -24.20
CA ASP A 62 -24.43 16.89 -23.91
C ASP A 62 -25.37 16.04 -23.04
N GLN A 63 -25.11 14.74 -22.95
CA GLN A 63 -25.87 13.82 -22.12
C GLN A 63 -25.28 13.84 -20.71
N PRO A 64 -26.08 14.03 -19.65
CA PRO A 64 -25.57 13.94 -18.28
C PRO A 64 -25.09 12.50 -18.04
N VAL A 65 -23.79 12.29 -18.15
CA VAL A 65 -23.15 10.98 -17.97
C VAL A 65 -23.20 10.65 -16.49
N GLY A 66 -24.24 9.92 -16.11
CA GLY A 66 -24.50 9.49 -14.75
C GLY A 66 -25.40 10.48 -14.01
N ASN A 67 -26.36 9.91 -13.29
CA ASN A 67 -27.09 10.57 -12.21
C ASN A 67 -26.15 10.87 -11.02
N GLY A 68 -24.95 11.38 -11.28
CA GLY A 68 -24.13 12.06 -10.30
C GLY A 68 -24.84 13.35 -9.96
N LYS A 69 -25.93 13.24 -9.19
CA LYS A 69 -26.42 14.36 -8.40
C LYS A 69 -25.18 14.81 -7.62
N PHE A 70 -24.61 15.95 -8.00
CA PHE A 70 -23.74 16.66 -7.10
C PHE A 70 -24.55 16.74 -5.81
N ASN A 71 -24.09 16.03 -4.77
CA ASN A 71 -24.88 15.83 -3.57
C ASN A 71 -25.53 17.17 -3.21
N ASP A 72 -26.86 17.21 -3.06
CA ASP A 72 -27.61 18.36 -2.54
C ASP A 72 -27.30 18.56 -1.04
N ARG A 73 -26.05 18.31 -0.64
CA ARG A 73 -25.51 18.77 0.62
C ARG A 73 -25.51 20.28 0.54
N GLU A 74 -26.18 20.88 1.50
CA GLU A 74 -26.01 22.29 1.80
C GLU A 74 -24.52 22.59 1.84
N LYS A 75 -24.08 23.51 0.97
CA LYS A 75 -22.69 23.95 0.94
C LYS A 75 -22.45 24.66 2.26
N ILE A 76 -21.79 23.98 3.20
CA ILE A 76 -21.39 24.58 4.46
C ILE A 76 -20.44 25.72 4.10
N SER A 77 -20.85 26.95 4.41
CA SER A 77 -20.01 28.12 4.17
C SER A 77 -18.83 28.08 5.13
N PHE A 78 -17.72 28.69 4.73
CA PHE A 78 -16.60 28.92 5.65
C PHE A 78 -17.04 29.63 6.94
N LEU A 79 -18.06 30.49 6.85
CA LEU A 79 -18.63 31.17 8.02
C LEU A 79 -19.37 30.21 8.95
N ASP A 80 -20.06 29.21 8.41
CA ASP A 80 -20.79 28.20 9.19
C ASP A 80 -19.81 27.30 9.94
N ASP A 81 -18.71 26.91 9.29
CA ASP A 81 -17.62 26.18 9.93
C ASP A 81 -16.96 27.00 11.04
N ALA A 82 -16.75 28.30 10.82
CA ALA A 82 -16.19 29.19 11.83
C ALA A 82 -17.12 29.38 13.05
N ILE A 83 -18.44 29.44 12.84
CA ILE A 83 -19.43 29.49 13.93
C ILE A 83 -19.39 28.19 14.73
N LYS A 84 -19.44 27.04 14.04
CA LYS A 84 -19.38 25.72 14.67
C LYS A 84 -18.10 25.48 15.45
N ALA A 85 -16.96 25.95 14.94
CA ALA A 85 -15.69 25.87 15.64
C ALA A 85 -15.68 26.70 16.93
N LYS A 86 -16.36 27.85 16.95
CA LYS A 86 -16.48 28.70 18.15
C LYS A 86 -17.41 28.10 19.21
N GLU A 87 -18.45 27.36 18.82
CA GLU A 87 -19.32 26.65 19.78
C GLU A 87 -18.55 25.63 20.63
N ALA A 88 -17.51 25.02 20.05
CA ALA A 88 -16.66 24.05 20.76
C ALA A 88 -15.67 24.71 21.75
N ILE A 89 -15.46 26.02 21.66
CA ILE A 89 -14.52 26.74 22.52
C ILE A 89 -15.31 27.32 23.70
N PRO A 90 -15.12 26.81 24.93
CA PRO A 90 -15.78 27.38 26.09
C PRO A 90 -15.31 28.83 26.30
N ALA A 91 -16.22 29.68 26.78
CA ALA A 91 -15.90 31.07 27.09
C ALA A 91 -14.67 31.15 28.03
N PRO A 92 -13.79 32.15 27.86
CA PRO A 92 -12.67 32.37 28.77
C PRO A 92 -13.20 32.52 30.20
N GLY A 93 -12.76 31.63 31.10
CA GLY A 93 -13.26 31.52 32.48
C GLY A 93 -14.22 30.35 32.76
N ARG A 94 -14.69 29.64 31.72
CA ARG A 94 -15.47 28.39 31.86
C ARG A 94 -14.66 27.12 31.59
N TYR A 95 -13.34 27.23 31.47
CA TYR A 95 -12.45 26.08 31.42
C TYR A 95 -12.48 25.38 32.79
N ASN A 96 -13.38 24.42 32.96
CA ASN A 96 -13.39 23.55 34.12
C ASN A 96 -12.22 22.57 33.99
N ALA A 97 -11.05 22.94 34.53
CA ALA A 97 -9.90 22.04 34.63
C ALA A 97 -10.27 20.72 35.37
N SER A 98 -11.27 20.79 36.26
CA SER A 98 -11.79 19.68 37.06
C SER A 98 -12.51 18.60 36.25
N SER A 99 -12.99 18.89 35.02
CA SER A 99 -13.64 17.89 34.16
C SER A 99 -12.72 17.38 33.04
N SER A 100 -11.45 17.79 33.02
CA SER A 100 -10.43 17.15 32.18
C SER A 100 -9.99 15.84 32.84
N THR A 101 -10.95 14.94 33.05
CA THR A 101 -10.64 13.53 33.23
C THR A 101 -10.03 13.12 31.90
N LEU A 102 -8.69 13.17 31.81
CA LEU A 102 -7.93 12.58 30.71
C LEU A 102 -8.55 11.22 30.47
N ASP A 103 -9.26 11.09 29.34
CA ASP A 103 -10.05 9.91 29.04
C ASP A 103 -9.11 8.72 29.18
N SER A 104 -9.38 7.84 30.14
CA SER A 104 -8.53 6.69 30.47
C SER A 104 -8.37 5.69 29.31
N ARG A 105 -9.00 6.00 28.18
CA ARG A 105 -8.80 5.42 26.84
C ARG A 105 -7.48 5.83 26.17
N ALA A 106 -6.71 6.76 26.74
CA ALA A 106 -5.35 6.98 26.29
C ALA A 106 -4.59 5.64 26.41
N THR A 107 -4.05 5.16 25.29
CA THR A 107 -3.25 3.94 25.26
C THR A 107 -2.11 4.11 26.25
N LYS A 108 -2.19 3.42 27.40
CA LYS A 108 -1.03 3.28 28.29
C LYS A 108 0.05 2.64 27.44
N MET A 109 1.00 3.43 26.98
CA MET A 109 2.20 2.92 26.34
C MET A 109 2.91 2.11 27.42
N SER A 110 2.58 0.82 27.43
CA SER A 110 3.33 -0.19 28.16
C SER A 110 4.76 0.03 27.74
N ARG A 111 5.60 0.46 28.69
CA ARG A 111 7.04 0.48 28.51
C ARG A 111 7.45 -1.00 28.56
N GLU A 112 7.05 -1.76 27.54
CA GLU A 112 7.52 -3.10 27.28
C GLU A 112 9.03 -2.93 27.11
N ARG A 113 9.68 -3.11 28.25
CA ARG A 113 11.10 -3.22 28.38
C ARG A 113 11.41 -4.44 27.52
N ILE A 114 12.02 -4.22 26.36
CA ILE A 114 12.70 -5.29 25.63
C ILE A 114 13.74 -5.82 26.60
N VAL A 115 13.40 -6.90 27.31
CA VAL A 115 14.31 -7.62 28.19
C VAL A 115 15.00 -8.62 27.30
N ASP A 116 16.04 -8.18 26.62
CA ASP A 116 16.94 -9.13 25.96
C ASP A 116 17.59 -9.98 27.05
N PRO A 117 17.38 -11.32 27.08
CA PRO A 117 17.86 -12.18 28.17
C PRO A 117 19.39 -12.23 28.26
N ASN A 118 20.10 -11.75 27.23
CA ASN A 118 21.56 -11.78 27.12
C ASN A 118 22.24 -10.42 27.31
N VAL A 119 21.52 -9.39 27.78
CA VAL A 119 22.10 -8.05 27.95
C VAL A 119 22.23 -7.72 29.44
N ASP A 120 23.47 -7.56 29.89
CA ASP A 120 23.81 -7.17 31.26
C ASP A 120 23.06 -5.89 31.68
N LYS A 121 22.66 -5.83 32.96
CA LYS A 121 21.83 -4.77 33.55
C LYS A 121 22.44 -3.38 33.39
N PHE A 122 23.76 -3.31 33.28
CA PHE A 122 24.55 -2.07 33.13
C PHE A 122 25.05 -1.83 31.70
N SER A 123 24.65 -2.66 30.73
CA SER A 123 25.09 -2.48 29.34
C SER A 123 24.45 -1.25 28.71
N ALA A 124 25.28 -0.39 28.11
CA ALA A 124 24.84 0.79 27.34
C ALA A 124 23.92 0.42 26.15
N LYS A 125 23.93 -0.86 25.70
CA LYS A 125 23.08 -1.34 24.61
C LYS A 125 21.58 -1.33 24.95
N LYS A 126 21.22 -1.30 26.24
CA LYS A 126 19.84 -1.30 26.74
C LYS A 126 19.09 0.00 26.50
N PHE A 127 19.82 1.12 26.39
CA PHE A 127 19.20 2.42 26.16
C PHE A 127 19.04 2.64 24.66
N PRO A 128 17.92 3.25 24.21
CA PRO A 128 17.79 3.67 22.82
C PRO A 128 18.96 4.60 22.47
N VAL A 129 19.36 4.62 21.20
CA VAL A 129 20.61 5.27 20.73
C VAL A 129 20.77 6.70 21.26
N TRP A 130 19.66 7.45 21.38
CA TRP A 130 19.63 8.82 21.89
C TRP A 130 19.85 8.98 23.41
N ALA A 131 19.68 7.91 24.20
CA ALA A 131 19.81 7.90 25.66
C ALA A 131 21.03 7.12 26.16
N ARG A 132 21.90 6.67 25.25
CA ARG A 132 23.14 5.99 25.64
C ARG A 132 24.08 7.02 26.25
N PRO A 133 24.75 6.71 27.39
CA PRO A 133 25.82 7.56 27.90
C PRO A 133 26.84 7.76 26.78
N GLY A 134 27.10 9.02 26.45
CA GLY A 134 27.67 9.44 25.18
C GLY A 134 28.93 8.68 24.82
N THR A 135 28.97 8.12 23.61
CA THR A 135 30.22 7.92 22.91
C THR A 135 30.89 9.30 22.78
N ASP A 136 32.22 9.37 22.92
CA ASP A 136 33.03 10.62 22.89
C ASP A 136 32.88 11.47 21.61
N THR A 137 32.01 11.07 20.70
CA THR A 137 31.57 11.85 19.55
C THR A 137 30.50 12.85 19.98
N PRO A 138 30.78 14.17 19.99
CA PRO A 138 29.76 15.18 20.26
C PRO A 138 28.58 14.99 19.28
N GLY A 139 27.37 15.00 19.82
CA GLY A 139 26.16 14.99 19.02
C GLY A 139 26.10 16.23 18.10
N PRO A 140 25.18 16.28 17.12
CA PRO A 140 25.09 17.40 16.16
C PRO A 140 24.91 18.78 16.83
N ALA A 141 24.34 18.84 18.04
CA ALA A 141 24.24 20.07 18.83
C ALA A 141 25.53 20.45 19.59
N GLY A 142 26.49 19.53 19.72
CA GLY A 142 27.77 19.72 20.40
C GLY A 142 28.84 20.41 19.55
N TYR A 143 28.63 20.54 18.23
CA TYR A 143 29.49 21.32 17.34
C TYR A 143 29.17 22.82 17.35
N SER A 144 28.08 23.23 18.00
CA SER A 144 27.60 24.62 17.97
C SER A 144 28.16 25.50 19.08
N VAL A 145 29.02 24.97 19.95
CA VAL A 145 29.67 25.75 21.00
C VAL A 145 31.10 26.02 20.57
N ASP A 146 31.33 27.20 20.03
CA ASP A 146 32.67 27.70 19.71
C ASP A 146 33.44 27.96 21.01
N ASP A 147 34.51 27.20 21.25
CA ASP A 147 35.36 27.30 22.44
C ASP A 147 35.97 28.70 22.63
N TYR A 148 36.01 29.50 21.56
CA TYR A 148 36.51 30.87 21.59
C TYR A 148 35.56 31.89 22.24
N THR A 149 34.31 31.53 22.52
CA THR A 149 33.32 32.44 23.12
C THR A 149 33.26 32.37 24.65
N ARG A 150 33.99 31.46 25.29
CA ARG A 150 34.15 31.42 26.75
C ARG A 150 35.43 32.15 27.17
N LYS A 151 35.34 33.47 27.36
CA LYS A 151 36.26 34.26 28.18
C LYS A 151 35.47 35.05 29.20
#